data_AF-A0A1Y2A804-F1
#
_entry.id   AF-A0A1Y2A804-F1
#
_cell.length_a   1.000
_cell.length_b   1.000
_cell.length_c   1.000
_cell.angle_alpha   90.00
_cell.angle_beta   90.00
_cell.angle_gamma   90.00
#
_symmetry.space_group_name_H-M   'P 1'
#
loop_
_entity.id
_entity.type
_entity.pdbx_description
1 polymer ?
#
loop_
_entity_poly.entity_id
_entity_poly.type
_entity_poly.pdbx_seq_one_letter_code
_entity_poly.pdbx_strand_id
1 'polypeptide(L)'
;MDLATNTLAGMTFGAALTASGVWNPSIIIDQMRFHNFHMLKVFMTASSASALIMHLLSRLGYVPNKPRPESTLFTGIPYDGNIIGGAMVGLGMTLTGACPGTVLVQVVTRTYPGIYSMIGAIAGGILYVPLQQYLRKGCTKSGAENLFIYKKYHVNPDLSMLAYEVMCIGVVGLATELAPPTGESRFLPPIFGGLLIGAAQLVSLVLRRAPVGISTAYEDIGVKVCSLFRKGEENKKKRVSFPTQAIAFAAGVMLGAAALVRLVPMFGMADAGLDLGVSPIRAVGGGFIMVFGARLAGGCTSGHGISGMSMLATSSVVTVASMFGGAMALAQIIS
;
A
#
# COMPACT_ATOMS: atom_id res chain seq x y z
N MET A 1 -19.93 -12.42 -0.39
CA MET A 1 -18.59 -12.63 0.20
C MET A 1 -18.64 -12.10 1.61
N ASP A 2 -18.31 -12.96 2.56
CA ASP A 2 -18.64 -12.70 3.95
C ASP A 2 -17.69 -11.69 4.59
N LEU A 3 -18.24 -10.87 5.48
CA LEU A 3 -17.48 -9.90 6.26
C LEU A 3 -16.34 -10.60 7.03
N ALA A 4 -16.61 -11.81 7.52
CA ALA A 4 -15.67 -12.65 8.25
C ALA A 4 -14.42 -13.01 7.43
N THR A 5 -14.56 -13.37 6.15
CA THR A 5 -13.40 -13.74 5.31
C THR A 5 -12.53 -12.53 5.01
N ASN A 6 -13.13 -11.33 4.88
CA ASN A 6 -12.39 -10.08 4.73
C ASN A 6 -11.63 -9.72 6.00
N THR A 7 -12.26 -9.86 7.17
CA THR A 7 -11.61 -9.61 8.45
C THR A 7 -10.50 -10.61 8.72
N LEU A 8 -10.68 -11.91 8.43
CA LEU A 8 -9.66 -12.94 8.60
C LEU A 8 -8.44 -12.69 7.71
N ALA A 9 -8.65 -12.41 6.42
CA ALA A 9 -7.55 -12.04 5.53
C ALA A 9 -6.85 -10.74 5.96
N GLY A 10 -7.62 -9.79 6.53
CA GLY A 10 -7.07 -8.59 7.15
C GLY A 10 -6.19 -8.93 8.34
N MET A 11 -6.64 -9.81 9.23
CA MET A 11 -5.89 -10.25 10.41
C MET A 11 -4.56 -10.89 10.02
N THR A 12 -4.57 -11.78 9.04
CA THR A 12 -3.33 -12.42 8.55
C THR A 12 -2.38 -11.39 7.94
N PHE A 13 -2.90 -10.43 7.16
CA PHE A 13 -2.08 -9.36 6.58
C PHE A 13 -1.52 -8.39 7.63
N GLY A 14 -2.33 -8.00 8.62
CA GLY A 14 -1.89 -7.12 9.71
C GLY A 14 -0.86 -7.77 10.63
N ALA A 15 -1.04 -9.06 10.95
CA ALA A 15 -0.03 -9.83 11.67
C ALA A 15 1.28 -9.89 10.85
N ALA A 16 1.19 -10.20 9.55
CA ALA A 16 2.37 -10.27 8.69
C ALA A 16 3.14 -8.94 8.61
N LEU A 17 2.42 -7.82 8.43
CA LEU A 17 3.00 -6.48 8.43
C LEU A 17 3.67 -6.12 9.76
N THR A 18 3.08 -6.55 10.87
CA THR A 18 3.60 -6.27 12.21
C THR A 18 4.89 -7.06 12.46
N ALA A 19 4.90 -8.35 12.10
CA ALA A 19 6.07 -9.22 12.23
C ALA A 19 7.24 -8.78 11.33
N SER A 20 6.95 -8.25 10.15
CA SER A 20 7.99 -7.80 9.21
C SER A 20 8.64 -6.47 9.60
N GLY A 21 8.22 -5.78 10.67
CA GLY A 21 8.85 -4.55 11.17
C GLY A 21 8.71 -3.30 10.30
N VAL A 22 8.24 -3.41 9.05
CA VAL A 22 8.04 -2.30 8.09
C VAL A 22 6.99 -1.27 8.52
N TRP A 23 6.36 -1.45 9.68
CA TRP A 23 5.50 -0.45 10.31
C TRP A 23 6.29 0.58 11.13
N ASN A 24 7.56 0.32 11.45
CA ASN A 24 8.39 1.25 12.21
C ASN A 24 8.74 2.49 11.35
N PRO A 25 8.44 3.72 11.83
CA PRO A 25 8.77 4.94 11.12
C PRO A 25 10.25 5.13 10.79
N SER A 26 11.17 4.71 11.66
CA SER A 26 12.61 4.85 11.39
C SER A 26 13.03 4.05 10.15
N ILE A 27 12.56 2.80 10.04
CA ILE A 27 12.83 1.93 8.88
C ILE A 27 12.31 2.56 7.58
N ILE A 28 11.15 3.21 7.62
CA ILE A 28 10.57 3.86 6.44
C ILE A 28 11.39 5.10 6.05
N ILE A 29 11.76 5.95 7.02
CA ILE A 29 12.50 7.19 6.74
C ILE A 29 13.95 6.89 6.32
N ASP A 30 14.62 5.97 7.02
CA ASP A 30 16.00 5.56 6.73
C ASP A 30 16.13 4.90 5.37
N GLN A 31 15.10 4.18 4.92
CA GLN A 31 15.03 3.66 3.56
C GLN A 31 15.05 4.79 2.52
N MET A 32 14.29 5.87 2.74
CA MET A 32 14.25 6.99 1.79
C MET A 32 15.53 7.83 1.82
N ARG A 33 16.28 7.79 2.94
CA ARG A 33 17.60 8.40 3.10
C ARG A 33 18.77 7.50 2.64
N PHE A 34 18.48 6.30 2.13
CA PHE A 34 19.47 5.29 1.73
C PHE A 34 20.39 4.79 2.87
N HIS A 35 19.95 4.89 4.13
CA HIS A 35 20.70 4.37 5.27
C HIS A 35 20.36 2.90 5.57
N ASN A 36 19.10 2.53 5.43
CA ASN A 36 18.63 1.19 5.78
C ASN A 36 17.74 0.57 4.69
N PHE A 37 18.25 -0.45 4.02
CA PHE A 37 17.55 -1.16 2.94
C PHE A 37 16.55 -2.24 3.41
N HIS A 38 16.20 -2.28 4.70
CA HIS A 38 15.29 -3.27 5.25
C HIS A 38 13.91 -3.25 4.56
N MET A 39 13.31 -2.06 4.39
CA MET A 39 12.01 -1.91 3.73
C MET A 39 12.07 -2.38 2.27
N LEU A 40 13.15 -2.05 1.53
CA LEU A 40 13.33 -2.49 0.15
C LEU A 40 13.33 -4.03 0.04
N LYS A 41 14.12 -4.68 0.89
CA LYS A 41 14.28 -6.13 0.91
C LYS A 41 12.95 -6.82 1.20
N VAL A 42 12.20 -6.36 2.21
CA VAL A 42 10.86 -6.89 2.52
C VAL A 42 9.90 -6.68 1.35
N PHE A 43 9.90 -5.49 0.74
CA PHE A 43 8.98 -5.15 -0.35
C PHE A 43 9.24 -5.97 -1.63
N MET A 44 10.50 -6.14 -2.02
CA MET A 44 10.88 -6.93 -3.20
C MET A 44 10.61 -8.42 -3.01
N THR A 45 10.90 -8.97 -1.83
CA THR A 45 10.59 -10.38 -1.51
C THR A 45 9.09 -10.63 -1.43
N ALA A 46 8.32 -9.72 -0.83
CA ALA A 46 6.85 -9.81 -0.82
C ALA A 46 6.22 -9.73 -2.21
N SER A 47 6.74 -8.84 -3.06
CA SER A 47 6.25 -8.67 -4.43
C SER A 47 6.59 -9.89 -5.31
N SER A 48 7.81 -10.43 -5.17
CA SER A 48 8.23 -11.66 -5.85
C SER A 48 7.39 -12.87 -5.43
N ALA A 49 7.22 -13.09 -4.12
CA ALA A 49 6.36 -14.16 -3.61
C ALA A 49 4.90 -14.01 -4.10
N SER A 50 4.38 -12.78 -4.10
CA SER A 50 3.04 -12.48 -4.60
C SER A 50 2.90 -12.71 -6.11
N ALA A 51 3.94 -12.46 -6.91
CA ALA A 51 3.98 -12.76 -8.34
C ALA A 51 3.84 -14.26 -8.61
N LEU A 52 4.64 -15.08 -7.92
CA LEU A 52 4.55 -16.55 -7.95
C LEU A 52 3.14 -17.06 -7.65
N ILE A 53 2.60 -16.59 -6.52
CA ILE A 53 1.26 -16.95 -6.06
C ILE A 53 0.21 -16.57 -7.11
N MET A 54 0.22 -15.32 -7.57
CA MET A 54 -0.76 -14.80 -8.54
C MET A 54 -0.71 -15.56 -9.86
N HIS A 55 0.49 -15.87 -10.38
CA HIS A 55 0.64 -16.61 -11.61
C HIS A 55 0.12 -18.05 -11.50
N LEU A 56 0.43 -18.73 -10.40
CA LEU A 56 -0.03 -20.10 -10.17
C LEU A 56 -1.57 -20.14 -10.03
N LEU A 57 -2.15 -19.25 -9.24
CA LEU A 57 -3.60 -19.16 -9.06
C LEU A 57 -4.36 -18.71 -10.32
N SER A 58 -3.70 -17.91 -11.17
CA SER A 58 -4.21 -17.51 -12.48
C SER A 58 -4.33 -18.71 -13.42
N ARG A 59 -3.30 -19.59 -13.45
CA ARG A 59 -3.36 -20.85 -14.22
C ARG A 59 -4.45 -21.80 -13.73
N LEU A 60 -4.73 -21.79 -12.43
CA LEU A 60 -5.80 -22.58 -11.81
C LEU A 60 -7.22 -21.98 -12.02
N GLY A 61 -7.33 -20.80 -12.66
CA GLY A 61 -8.61 -20.13 -12.91
C GLY A 61 -9.32 -19.60 -11.65
N TYR A 62 -8.63 -19.54 -10.52
CA TYR A 62 -9.24 -19.25 -9.21
C TYR A 62 -9.34 -17.74 -8.90
N VAL A 63 -8.50 -16.92 -9.57
CA VAL A 63 -8.36 -15.48 -9.29
C VAL A 63 -8.61 -14.66 -10.56
N PRO A 64 -9.34 -13.53 -10.48
CA PRO A 64 -9.55 -12.66 -11.64
C PRO A 64 -8.25 -11.98 -12.11
N ASN A 65 -7.84 -12.25 -13.35
CA ASN A 65 -6.80 -11.54 -14.10
C ASN A 65 -7.26 -10.14 -14.54
N LYS A 66 -7.70 -9.30 -13.61
CA LYS A 66 -8.06 -7.91 -13.90
C LYS A 66 -7.13 -6.97 -13.15
N PRO A 67 -6.06 -6.47 -13.79
CA PRO A 67 -5.18 -5.47 -13.20
C PRO A 67 -5.98 -4.20 -12.93
N ARG A 68 -5.52 -3.41 -11.96
CA ARG A 68 -6.17 -2.14 -11.64
C ARG A 68 -6.10 -1.22 -12.86
N PRO A 69 -7.24 -0.62 -13.27
CA PRO A 69 -7.25 0.29 -14.40
C PRO A 69 -6.35 1.49 -14.11
N GLU A 70 -5.75 2.03 -15.16
CA GLU A 70 -5.00 3.28 -15.09
C GLU A 70 -5.86 4.43 -14.53
N SER A 71 -5.25 5.26 -13.70
CA SER A 71 -5.83 6.52 -13.23
C SER A 71 -5.29 7.66 -14.08
N THR A 72 -6.10 8.12 -15.03
CA THR A 72 -5.85 9.36 -15.77
C THR A 72 -6.47 10.53 -15.02
N LEU A 73 -5.78 11.68 -15.05
CA LEU A 73 -6.22 12.92 -14.39
C LEU A 73 -6.49 14.01 -15.44
N PHE A 74 -6.76 15.23 -14.97
CA PHE A 74 -7.14 16.39 -15.77
C PHE A 74 -6.17 16.74 -16.91
N THR A 75 -4.88 16.39 -16.81
CA THR A 75 -3.86 16.73 -17.82
C THR A 75 -3.95 15.93 -19.12
N GLY A 76 -4.75 14.86 -19.17
CA GLY A 76 -5.02 14.11 -20.40
C GLY A 76 -3.88 13.23 -20.92
N ILE A 77 -2.75 13.14 -20.20
CA ILE A 77 -1.64 12.23 -20.55
C ILE A 77 -1.93 10.87 -19.90
N PRO A 78 -1.66 9.74 -20.59
CA PRO A 78 -1.77 8.42 -19.98
C PRO A 78 -0.92 8.34 -18.70
N TYR A 79 -1.50 7.82 -17.62
CA TYR A 79 -0.87 7.63 -16.29
C TYR A 79 -0.62 8.89 -15.44
N ASP A 80 -1.14 10.07 -15.78
CA ASP A 80 -0.91 11.28 -14.96
C ASP A 80 -1.33 11.14 -13.50
N GLY A 81 -2.50 10.54 -13.25
CA GLY A 81 -2.98 10.30 -11.88
C GLY A 81 -2.09 9.31 -11.13
N ASN A 82 -1.50 8.36 -11.84
CA ASN A 82 -0.55 7.39 -11.29
C ASN A 82 0.78 8.05 -10.91
N ILE A 83 1.28 8.99 -11.72
CA ILE A 83 2.53 9.73 -11.47
C ILE A 83 2.33 10.72 -10.33
N ILE A 84 1.35 11.62 -10.45
CA ILE A 84 1.08 12.66 -9.45
C ILE A 84 0.66 12.03 -8.13
N GLY A 85 -0.29 11.09 -8.17
CA GLY A 85 -0.76 10.39 -6.98
C GLY A 85 0.33 9.53 -6.34
N GLY A 86 1.15 8.86 -7.17
CA GLY A 86 2.32 8.11 -6.71
C GLY A 86 3.31 9.01 -6.00
N ALA A 87 3.73 10.11 -6.62
CA ALA A 87 4.63 11.09 -6.02
C ALA A 87 4.08 11.61 -4.69
N MET A 88 2.81 12.02 -4.62
CA MET A 88 2.16 12.45 -3.37
C MET A 88 2.22 11.38 -2.27
N VAL A 89 1.97 10.12 -2.62
CA VAL A 89 2.11 9.00 -1.67
C VAL A 89 3.54 8.92 -1.13
N GLY A 90 4.55 9.06 -2.01
CA GLY A 90 5.95 9.09 -1.63
C GLY A 90 6.31 10.24 -0.69
N LEU A 91 5.90 11.47 -1.03
CA LEU A 91 6.08 12.65 -0.19
C LEU A 91 5.47 12.42 1.21
N GLY A 92 4.26 11.89 1.23
CA GLY A 92 3.57 11.57 2.48
C GLY A 92 4.29 10.51 3.33
N MET A 93 4.90 9.50 2.70
CA MET A 93 5.72 8.50 3.41
C MET A 93 6.92 9.12 4.09
N THR A 94 7.65 9.98 3.38
CA THR A 94 8.82 10.66 3.93
C THR A 94 8.44 11.61 5.06
N LEU A 95 7.30 12.31 4.96
CA LEU A 95 6.83 13.23 6.01
C LEU A 95 6.31 12.53 7.27
N THR A 96 5.79 11.32 7.14
CA THR A 96 5.12 10.61 8.25
C THR A 96 5.93 9.44 8.80
N GLY A 97 6.86 8.87 8.04
CA GLY A 97 7.39 7.54 8.32
C GLY A 97 6.30 6.48 8.32
N ALA A 98 5.26 6.63 7.49
CA ALA A 98 4.14 5.70 7.43
C ALA A 98 3.68 5.49 5.98
N CYS A 99 3.01 4.37 5.72
CA CYS A 99 2.27 4.13 4.48
C CYS A 99 0.79 3.87 4.82
N PRO A 100 -0.16 3.94 3.87
CA PRO A 100 -1.58 3.81 4.18
C PRO A 100 -1.96 2.53 4.94
N GLY A 101 -1.19 1.44 4.74
CA GLY A 101 -1.37 0.19 5.46
C GLY A 101 -0.71 0.16 6.83
N THR A 102 0.49 0.71 6.97
CA THR A 102 1.21 0.70 8.25
C THR A 102 0.65 1.71 9.24
N VAL A 103 -0.03 2.77 8.80
CA VAL A 103 -0.77 3.68 9.70
C VAL A 103 -1.75 2.91 10.59
N LEU A 104 -2.43 1.88 10.06
CA LEU A 104 -3.34 1.05 10.86
C LEU A 104 -2.59 0.30 11.99
N VAL A 105 -1.42 -0.23 11.67
CA VAL A 105 -0.56 -0.95 12.63
C VAL A 105 0.03 0.02 13.65
N GLN A 106 0.56 1.16 13.21
CA GLN A 106 1.16 2.19 14.07
C GLN A 106 0.16 2.74 15.10
N VAL A 107 -1.12 2.87 14.73
CA VAL A 107 -2.19 3.28 15.65
C VAL A 107 -2.43 2.23 16.73
N VAL A 108 -2.38 0.94 16.36
CA VAL A 108 -2.56 -0.17 17.30
C VAL A 108 -1.36 -0.33 18.22
N THR A 109 -0.15 -0.20 17.70
CA THR A 109 1.09 -0.24 18.49
C THR A 109 1.33 1.06 19.28
N ARG A 110 0.47 2.08 19.11
CA ARG A 110 0.59 3.42 19.72
C ARG A 110 1.93 4.08 19.45
N THR A 111 2.48 3.86 18.27
CA THR A 111 3.78 4.40 17.87
C THR A 111 3.62 5.78 17.29
N TYR A 112 4.42 6.74 17.76
CA TYR A 112 4.48 8.08 17.18
C TYR A 112 5.14 8.02 15.80
N PRO A 113 4.58 8.65 14.74
CA PRO A 113 3.46 9.60 14.71
C PRO A 113 2.09 9.02 14.27
N GLY A 114 1.89 7.70 14.36
CA GLY A 114 0.80 6.97 13.70
C GLY A 114 -0.62 7.52 13.87
N ILE A 115 -1.01 7.99 15.06
CA ILE A 115 -2.34 8.57 15.31
C ILE A 115 -2.52 9.87 14.52
N TYR A 116 -1.52 10.74 14.50
CA TYR A 116 -1.58 12.00 13.75
C TYR A 116 -1.67 11.73 12.24
N SER A 117 -0.90 10.76 11.75
CA SER A 117 -0.97 10.32 10.35
C SER A 117 -2.33 9.70 9.99
N MET A 118 -2.98 9.00 10.92
CA MET A 118 -4.34 8.49 10.74
C MET A 118 -5.36 9.62 10.61
N ILE A 119 -5.28 10.66 11.43
CA ILE A 119 -6.18 11.83 11.34
C ILE A 119 -6.05 12.48 9.96
N GLY A 120 -4.81 12.72 9.52
CA GLY A 120 -4.53 13.23 8.17
C GLY A 120 -5.07 12.32 7.08
N ALA A 121 -4.81 11.02 7.19
CA ALA A 121 -5.26 10.00 6.24
C ALA A 121 -6.78 9.97 6.06
N ILE A 122 -7.53 10.03 7.16
CA ILE A 122 -9.00 10.09 7.12
C ILE A 122 -9.46 11.39 6.47
N ALA A 123 -8.86 12.53 6.83
CA ALA A 123 -9.18 13.83 6.24
C ALA A 123 -8.92 13.84 4.71
N GLY A 124 -7.82 13.24 4.26
CA GLY A 124 -7.50 13.10 2.84
C GLY A 124 -8.49 12.21 2.09
N GLY A 125 -8.94 11.11 2.72
CA GLY A 125 -10.00 10.25 2.20
C GLY A 125 -11.34 10.97 2.07
N ILE A 126 -11.74 11.76 3.08
CA ILE A 126 -12.97 12.56 3.06
C ILE A 126 -12.94 13.60 1.94
N LEU A 127 -11.83 14.35 1.82
CA LEU A 127 -11.73 15.42 0.80
C LEU A 127 -11.69 14.86 -0.63
N TYR A 128 -11.12 13.67 -0.83
CA TYR A 128 -11.10 13.05 -2.15
C TYR A 128 -12.50 12.78 -2.70
N VAL A 129 -13.48 12.43 -1.86
CA VAL A 129 -14.82 12.01 -2.29
C VAL A 129 -15.59 13.08 -3.10
N PRO A 130 -15.69 14.35 -2.68
CA PRO A 130 -16.28 15.39 -3.52
C PRO A 130 -15.38 15.74 -4.71
N LEU A 131 -14.06 15.76 -4.50
CA LEU A 131 -13.12 16.23 -5.51
C LEU A 131 -12.93 15.24 -6.68
N GLN A 132 -13.14 13.94 -6.46
CA GLN A 132 -13.04 12.92 -7.51
C GLN A 132 -14.00 13.18 -8.69
N GLN A 133 -15.15 13.82 -8.46
CA GLN A 133 -16.13 14.14 -9.50
C GLN A 133 -15.60 15.20 -10.48
N TYR A 134 -14.70 16.06 -10.02
CA TYR A 134 -14.04 17.07 -10.83
C TYR A 134 -12.74 16.53 -11.45
N LEU A 135 -11.96 15.78 -10.68
CA LEU A 135 -10.67 15.24 -11.10
C LEU A 135 -10.75 14.14 -12.17
N ARG A 136 -11.86 13.40 -12.24
CA ARG A 136 -12.06 12.30 -13.22
C ARG A 136 -12.90 12.70 -14.45
N LYS A 137 -13.29 13.96 -14.58
CA LYS A 137 -13.93 14.46 -15.81
C LYS A 137 -12.87 14.49 -16.91
N GLY A 138 -12.89 13.48 -17.79
CA GLY A 138 -11.96 13.38 -18.93
C GLY A 138 -11.33 12.00 -19.14
N CYS A 139 -11.56 11.02 -18.25
CA CYS A 139 -10.97 9.69 -18.41
C CYS A 139 -11.49 8.97 -19.68
N THR A 140 -10.65 8.87 -20.70
CA THR A 140 -10.77 7.87 -21.77
C THR A 140 -10.60 6.48 -21.16
N LYS A 141 -11.51 5.56 -21.48
CA LYS A 141 -11.33 4.14 -21.12
C LYS A 141 -10.15 3.61 -21.95
N SER A 142 -8.98 3.49 -21.35
CA SER A 142 -7.87 2.81 -22.02
C SER A 142 -8.23 1.36 -22.28
N GLY A 143 -8.02 0.93 -23.53
CA GLY A 143 -8.33 -0.40 -23.99
C GLY A 143 -7.61 -1.45 -23.16
N ALA A 144 -8.26 -2.61 -22.97
CA ALA A 144 -7.76 -3.74 -22.18
C ALA A 144 -6.37 -4.26 -22.63
N GLU A 145 -5.85 -3.80 -23.76
CA GLU A 145 -4.55 -4.17 -24.34
C GLU A 145 -3.35 -3.46 -23.70
N ASN A 146 -3.52 -2.26 -23.13
CA ASN A 146 -2.42 -1.47 -22.58
C ASN A 146 -2.15 -1.69 -21.08
N LEU A 147 -2.95 -2.50 -20.39
CA LEU A 147 -2.87 -2.66 -18.93
C LEU A 147 -1.72 -3.56 -18.47
N PHE A 148 -1.24 -4.46 -19.32
CA PHE A 148 -0.19 -5.43 -19.00
C PHE A 148 1.07 -5.17 -19.81
N ILE A 149 2.23 -5.22 -19.14
CA ILE A 149 3.53 -5.02 -19.80
C ILE A 149 3.77 -6.10 -20.86
N TYR A 150 3.51 -7.37 -20.54
CA TYR A 150 3.72 -8.49 -21.46
C TYR A 150 2.82 -8.42 -22.69
N LYS A 151 1.59 -7.90 -22.55
CA LYS A 151 0.65 -7.75 -23.68
C LYS A 151 1.03 -6.58 -24.58
N LYS A 152 1.60 -5.51 -24.01
CA LYS A 152 2.11 -4.34 -24.75
C LYS A 152 3.34 -4.67 -25.61
N TYR A 153 4.22 -5.55 -25.11
CA TYR A 153 5.45 -5.96 -25.81
C TYR A 153 5.32 -7.31 -26.55
N HIS A 154 4.12 -7.91 -26.59
CA HIS A 154 3.87 -9.23 -27.19
C HIS A 154 4.82 -10.34 -26.69
N VAL A 155 5.20 -10.31 -25.41
CA VAL A 155 6.11 -11.30 -24.80
C VAL A 155 5.31 -12.38 -24.08
N ASN A 156 5.85 -13.61 -24.05
CA ASN A 156 5.29 -14.70 -23.28
C ASN A 156 5.13 -14.30 -21.79
N PRO A 157 3.94 -14.51 -21.18
CA PRO A 157 3.69 -14.16 -19.77
C PRO A 157 4.67 -14.83 -18.81
N ASP A 158 5.02 -16.09 -19.08
CA ASP A 158 5.93 -16.90 -18.27
C ASP A 158 7.35 -16.32 -18.25
N LEU A 159 7.84 -15.88 -19.41
CA LEU A 159 9.16 -15.27 -19.52
C LEU A 159 9.21 -13.91 -18.82
N SER A 160 8.12 -13.12 -18.94
CA SER A 160 8.03 -11.81 -18.29
C SER A 160 7.99 -11.94 -16.76
N MET A 161 7.31 -12.97 -16.26
CA MET A 161 7.27 -13.29 -14.84
C MET A 161 8.63 -13.77 -14.33
N LEU A 162 9.29 -14.68 -15.05
CA LEU A 162 10.61 -15.17 -14.68
C LEU A 162 11.64 -14.03 -14.68
N ALA A 163 11.58 -13.13 -15.66
CA ALA A 163 12.42 -11.93 -15.68
C ALA A 163 12.17 -11.02 -14.47
N TYR A 164 10.91 -10.84 -14.05
CA TYR A 164 10.55 -10.07 -12.86
C TYR A 164 11.07 -10.72 -11.57
N GLU A 165 10.98 -12.04 -11.44
CA GLU A 165 11.54 -12.76 -10.30
C GLU A 165 13.06 -12.63 -10.22
N VAL A 166 13.75 -12.85 -11.33
CA VAL A 166 15.22 -12.69 -11.41
C VAL A 166 15.62 -11.27 -11.04
N MET A 167 14.87 -10.27 -11.52
CA MET A 167 15.09 -8.87 -11.15
C MET A 167 14.90 -8.65 -9.64
N CYS A 168 13.80 -9.14 -9.04
CA CYS A 168 13.56 -9.00 -7.61
C CYS A 168 14.64 -9.69 -6.76
N ILE A 169 15.05 -10.91 -7.12
CA ILE A 169 16.12 -11.64 -6.43
C ILE A 169 17.44 -10.89 -6.57
N GLY A 170 17.77 -10.39 -7.77
CA GLY A 170 18.96 -9.59 -8.02
C GLY A 170 19.00 -8.31 -7.19
N VAL A 171 17.89 -7.58 -7.10
CA VAL A 171 17.77 -6.38 -6.25
C VAL A 171 17.94 -6.72 -4.77
N VAL A 172 17.35 -7.83 -4.29
CA VAL A 172 17.49 -8.26 -2.89
C VAL A 172 18.94 -8.68 -2.59
N GLY A 173 19.58 -9.41 -3.51
CA GLY A 173 20.99 -9.80 -3.39
C GLY A 173 21.90 -8.58 -3.35
N LEU A 174 21.76 -7.66 -4.31
CA LEU A 174 22.51 -6.41 -4.35
C LEU A 174 22.30 -5.55 -3.10
N ALA A 175 21.05 -5.42 -2.64
CA ALA A 175 20.74 -4.69 -1.42
C ALA A 175 21.21 -5.40 -0.14
N THR A 176 21.60 -6.68 -0.22
CA THR A 176 22.22 -7.39 0.90
C THR A 176 23.73 -7.16 0.93
N GLU A 177 24.37 -7.14 -0.24
CA GLU A 177 25.81 -6.83 -0.38
C GLU A 177 26.12 -5.34 -0.10
N LEU A 178 25.26 -4.43 -0.56
CA LEU A 178 25.46 -2.98 -0.39
C LEU A 178 25.00 -2.45 0.98
N ALA A 179 24.20 -3.22 1.72
CA ALA A 179 23.71 -2.76 3.02
C ALA A 179 24.82 -2.88 4.07
N PRO A 180 25.11 -1.81 4.85
CA PRO A 180 25.96 -1.97 6.02
C PRO A 180 25.34 -3.02 6.96
N PRO A 181 26.15 -3.82 7.67
CA PRO A 181 25.64 -4.83 8.60
C PRO A 181 24.83 -4.13 9.69
N THR A 182 23.51 -4.11 9.51
CA THR A 182 22.58 -3.58 10.50
C THR A 182 22.67 -4.47 11.72
N GLY A 183 23.17 -3.91 12.83
CA GLY A 183 23.19 -4.57 14.14
C GLY A 183 21.82 -5.18 14.45
N GLU A 184 21.84 -6.37 15.06
CA GLU A 184 20.69 -7.23 15.42
C GLU A 184 19.33 -6.54 15.31
N SER A 185 18.67 -6.66 14.15
CA SER A 185 17.29 -6.20 14.02
C SER A 185 16.42 -7.03 14.95
N ARG A 186 15.76 -6.40 15.94
CA ARG A 186 14.75 -7.05 16.82
C ARG A 186 13.57 -7.68 16.06
N PHE A 187 13.44 -7.40 14.76
CA PHE A 187 12.39 -7.90 13.87
C PHE A 187 12.82 -9.14 13.10
N LEU A 188 11.86 -9.83 12.47
CA LEU A 188 12.19 -10.94 11.57
C LEU A 188 13.14 -10.48 10.46
N PRO A 189 14.03 -11.36 9.98
CA PRO A 189 14.89 -11.02 8.86
C PRO A 189 14.06 -10.56 7.65
N PRO A 190 14.52 -9.57 6.87
CA PRO A 190 13.74 -8.93 5.81
C PRO A 190 13.11 -9.92 4.82
N ILE A 191 13.82 -10.99 4.48
CA ILE A 191 13.37 -12.02 3.54
C ILE A 191 12.17 -12.78 4.11
N PHE A 192 12.26 -13.22 5.37
CA PHE A 192 11.15 -13.89 6.05
C PHE A 192 9.96 -12.96 6.23
N GLY A 193 10.19 -11.68 6.55
CA GLY A 193 9.15 -10.67 6.61
C GLY A 193 8.38 -10.52 5.29
N GLY A 194 9.09 -10.48 4.16
CA GLY A 194 8.44 -10.38 2.86
C GLY A 194 7.74 -11.67 2.43
N LEU A 195 8.31 -12.84 2.71
CA LEU A 195 7.64 -14.14 2.47
C LEU A 195 6.34 -14.24 3.27
N LEU A 196 6.32 -13.77 4.53
CA LEU A 196 5.14 -13.75 5.37
C LEU A 196 4.04 -12.84 4.79
N ILE A 197 4.41 -11.67 4.24
CA ILE A 197 3.49 -10.78 3.54
C ILE A 197 2.95 -11.43 2.26
N GLY A 198 3.80 -12.12 1.49
CA GLY A 198 3.39 -12.91 0.33
C GLY A 198 2.42 -14.03 0.68
N ALA A 199 2.67 -14.77 1.77
CA ALA A 199 1.75 -15.78 2.29
C ALA A 199 0.41 -15.15 2.73
N ALA A 200 0.43 -13.98 3.35
CA ALA A 200 -0.80 -13.26 3.70
C ALA A 200 -1.58 -12.81 2.44
N GLN A 201 -0.90 -12.45 1.36
CA GLN A 201 -1.51 -12.19 0.06
C GLN A 201 -2.19 -13.47 -0.49
N LEU A 202 -1.54 -14.64 -0.42
CA LEU A 202 -2.15 -15.92 -0.78
C LEU A 202 -3.43 -16.17 0.02
N VAL A 203 -3.41 -15.98 1.33
CA VAL A 203 -4.60 -16.11 2.18
C VAL A 203 -5.70 -15.15 1.74
N SER A 204 -5.36 -13.89 1.44
CA SER A 204 -6.33 -12.92 0.92
C SER A 204 -6.93 -13.35 -0.41
N LEU A 205 -6.13 -13.90 -1.33
CA LEU A 205 -6.61 -14.35 -2.63
C LEU A 205 -7.51 -15.60 -2.52
N VAL A 206 -7.16 -16.55 -1.66
CA VAL A 206 -7.95 -17.77 -1.44
C VAL A 206 -9.29 -17.44 -0.77
N LEU A 207 -9.27 -16.59 0.26
CA LEU A 207 -10.47 -16.25 1.04
C LEU A 207 -11.36 -15.20 0.35
N ARG A 208 -10.75 -14.19 -0.27
CA ARG A 208 -11.48 -13.02 -0.81
C ARG A 208 -11.51 -12.95 -2.32
N ARG A 209 -10.77 -13.79 -3.05
CA ARG A 209 -10.58 -13.69 -4.51
C ARG A 209 -10.22 -12.27 -4.97
N ALA A 210 -9.59 -11.50 -4.08
CA ALA A 210 -9.30 -10.10 -4.27
C ALA A 210 -7.90 -9.78 -3.72
N PRO A 211 -7.10 -9.00 -4.46
CA PRO A 211 -5.78 -8.59 -4.02
C PRO A 211 -5.86 -7.67 -2.79
N VAL A 212 -4.77 -7.60 -2.03
CA VAL A 212 -4.69 -6.73 -0.87
C VAL A 212 -4.75 -5.25 -1.28
N GLY A 213 -5.48 -4.46 -0.50
CA GLY A 213 -5.61 -3.03 -0.66
C GLY A 213 -6.31 -2.40 0.53
N ILE A 214 -5.70 -1.32 1.07
CA ILE A 214 -6.21 -0.64 2.27
C ILE A 214 -6.78 0.75 1.94
N SER A 215 -6.29 1.40 0.88
CA SER A 215 -6.69 2.77 0.54
C SER A 215 -8.18 2.96 0.27
N THR A 216 -8.90 1.91 -0.13
CA THR A 216 -10.36 1.91 -0.30
C THR A 216 -11.11 2.07 1.02
N ALA A 217 -10.56 1.59 2.14
CA ALA A 217 -11.21 1.75 3.45
C ALA A 217 -11.31 3.23 3.86
N TYR A 218 -10.27 4.03 3.59
CA TYR A 218 -10.28 5.47 3.86
C TYR A 218 -11.30 6.22 2.99
N GLU A 219 -11.48 5.82 1.72
CA GLU A 219 -12.51 6.38 0.85
C GLU A 219 -13.92 6.02 1.33
N ASP A 220 -14.16 4.76 1.73
CA ASP A 220 -15.47 4.32 2.21
C ASP A 220 -15.90 5.08 3.48
N ILE A 221 -14.94 5.37 4.38
CA ILE A 221 -15.16 6.25 5.53
C ILE A 221 -15.54 7.66 5.03
N GLY A 222 -14.82 8.20 4.05
CA GLY A 222 -15.11 9.48 3.43
C GLY A 222 -16.52 9.57 2.84
N VAL A 223 -16.95 8.55 2.09
CA VAL A 223 -18.29 8.50 1.47
C VAL A 223 -19.38 8.51 2.54
N LYS A 224 -19.20 7.74 3.62
CA LYS A 224 -20.15 7.73 4.74
C LYS A 224 -20.23 9.11 5.40
N VAL A 225 -19.10 9.74 5.70
CA VAL A 225 -19.06 11.07 6.31
C VAL A 225 -19.74 12.10 5.41
N CYS A 226 -19.39 12.16 4.11
CA CYS A 226 -20.03 13.07 3.16
C CYS A 226 -21.54 12.81 3.02
N SER A 227 -21.99 11.55 3.09
CA SER A 227 -23.42 11.22 3.03
C SER A 227 -24.21 11.69 4.26
N LEU A 228 -23.56 11.80 5.43
CA LEU A 228 -24.18 12.35 6.64
C LEU A 228 -24.36 13.87 6.55
N PHE A 229 -23.39 14.57 5.96
CA PHE A 229 -23.46 16.02 5.76
C PHE A 229 -24.42 16.44 4.64
N ARG A 230 -24.60 15.62 3.59
CA ARG A 230 -25.51 15.91 2.45
C ARG A 230 -26.96 15.46 2.68
N LYS A 231 -27.39 15.27 3.93
CA LYS A 231 -28.72 14.77 4.32
C LYS A 231 -29.92 15.62 3.84
N GLY A 232 -29.71 16.74 3.14
CA GLY A 232 -30.76 17.61 2.58
C GLY A 232 -30.94 17.55 1.05
N GLU A 233 -30.09 16.87 0.28
CA GLU A 233 -30.30 16.69 -1.16
C GLU A 233 -30.66 15.23 -1.47
N GLU A 234 -31.87 15.00 -1.99
CA GLU A 234 -32.27 13.73 -2.57
C GLU A 234 -31.35 13.37 -3.76
N ASN A 235 -30.28 12.62 -3.50
CA ASN A 235 -29.56 11.93 -4.56
C ASN A 235 -29.30 10.48 -4.17
N LYS A 236 -30.26 9.63 -4.57
CA LYS A 236 -30.38 8.16 -4.36
C LYS A 236 -29.19 7.30 -4.87
N LYS A 237 -28.03 7.85 -5.24
CA LYS A 237 -27.10 7.15 -6.14
C LYS A 237 -25.91 6.41 -5.52
N LYS A 238 -25.71 6.38 -4.19
CA LYS A 238 -24.72 5.46 -3.55
C LYS A 238 -24.93 5.36 -2.03
N ARG A 239 -25.99 4.68 -1.59
CA ARG A 239 -26.04 4.16 -0.21
C ARG A 239 -25.03 3.01 -0.13
N VAL A 240 -23.86 3.26 0.42
CA VAL A 240 -22.87 2.20 0.65
C VAL A 240 -23.31 1.45 1.90
N SER A 241 -23.53 0.14 1.79
CA SER A 241 -23.83 -0.71 2.95
C SER A 241 -22.63 -0.71 3.89
N PHE A 242 -22.83 -0.32 5.14
CA PHE A 242 -21.79 -0.29 6.16
C PHE A 242 -22.02 -1.45 7.14
N PRO A 243 -21.00 -2.25 7.47
CA PRO A 243 -19.59 -2.15 7.08
C PRO A 243 -19.28 -2.66 5.67
N THR A 244 -18.39 -1.97 4.94
CA THR A 244 -17.89 -2.43 3.64
C THR A 244 -16.79 -3.48 3.81
N GLN A 245 -16.56 -4.26 2.75
CA GLN A 245 -15.49 -5.26 2.70
C GLN A 245 -14.09 -4.67 2.94
N ALA A 246 -13.84 -3.44 2.47
CA ALA A 246 -12.56 -2.76 2.68
C ALA A 246 -12.37 -2.35 4.15
N ILE A 247 -13.42 -1.85 4.80
CA ILE A 247 -13.39 -1.50 6.23
C ILE A 247 -13.24 -2.77 7.08
N ALA A 248 -13.92 -3.86 6.72
CA ALA A 248 -13.77 -5.15 7.40
C ALA A 248 -12.34 -5.69 7.32
N PHE A 249 -11.70 -5.54 6.16
CA PHE A 249 -10.30 -5.89 5.96
C PHE A 249 -9.38 -4.98 6.78
N ALA A 250 -9.58 -3.65 6.78
CA ALA A 250 -8.80 -2.71 7.58
C ALA A 250 -8.95 -2.96 9.10
N ALA A 251 -10.16 -3.23 9.57
CA ALA A 251 -10.41 -3.65 10.95
C ALA A 251 -9.70 -4.97 11.27
N GLY A 252 -9.73 -5.93 10.33
CA GLY A 252 -8.95 -7.15 10.42
C GLY A 252 -7.46 -6.88 10.57
N VAL A 253 -6.89 -5.98 9.78
CA VAL A 253 -5.46 -5.58 9.88
C VAL A 253 -5.13 -5.07 11.28
N MET A 254 -5.97 -4.19 11.83
CA MET A 254 -5.78 -3.68 13.19
C MET A 254 -5.89 -4.79 14.24
N LEU A 255 -6.86 -5.70 14.11
CA LEU A 255 -7.04 -6.82 15.03
C LEU A 255 -5.88 -7.83 14.97
N GLY A 256 -5.38 -8.12 13.77
CA GLY A 256 -4.23 -9.01 13.56
C GLY A 256 -2.95 -8.43 14.13
N ALA A 257 -2.72 -7.14 13.92
CA ALA A 257 -1.61 -6.42 14.55
C ALA A 257 -1.73 -6.45 16.09
N ALA A 258 -2.92 -6.15 16.63
CA ALA A 258 -3.16 -6.16 18.07
C ALA A 258 -2.96 -7.55 18.69
N ALA A 259 -3.44 -8.59 18.02
CA ALA A 259 -3.29 -9.97 18.46
C ALA A 259 -1.81 -10.37 18.47
N LEU A 260 -1.06 -10.09 17.40
CA LEU A 260 0.36 -10.44 17.33
C LEU A 260 1.18 -9.71 18.41
N VAL A 261 0.93 -8.41 18.60
CA VAL A 261 1.61 -7.62 19.64
C VAL A 261 1.30 -8.13 21.05
N ARG A 262 0.05 -8.56 21.30
CA ARG A 262 -0.33 -9.16 22.59
C ARG A 262 0.31 -10.53 22.82
N LEU A 263 0.41 -11.34 21.78
CA LEU A 263 1.00 -12.69 21.87
C LEU A 263 2.53 -12.64 21.93
N VAL A 264 3.14 -11.69 21.23
CA VAL A 264 4.59 -11.54 21.13
C VAL A 264 4.97 -10.06 21.32
N PRO A 265 5.09 -9.59 22.58
CA PRO A 265 5.34 -8.17 22.91
C PRO A 265 6.61 -7.59 22.31
N MET A 266 7.56 -8.43 21.86
CA MET A 266 8.78 -8.00 21.18
C MET A 266 8.50 -7.19 19.91
N PHE A 267 7.36 -7.43 19.25
CA PHE A 267 6.92 -6.68 18.07
C PHE A 267 6.09 -5.43 18.41
N GLY A 268 5.75 -5.22 19.68
CA GLY A 268 4.84 -4.15 20.12
C GLY A 268 5.51 -2.86 20.58
N MET A 269 6.82 -2.89 20.82
CA MET A 269 7.52 -1.82 21.53
C MET A 269 8.81 -1.47 20.79
N ALA A 270 8.69 -0.73 19.69
CA ALA A 270 9.83 -0.02 19.11
C ALA A 270 9.65 1.46 19.41
N ASP A 271 10.26 1.87 20.53
CA ASP A 271 10.66 3.23 20.88
C ASP A 271 9.58 4.30 20.70
N ALA A 272 8.66 4.34 21.67
CA ALA A 272 7.62 5.37 21.84
C ALA A 272 8.16 6.78 22.15
N GLY A 273 9.35 7.14 21.67
CA GLY A 273 10.01 8.41 22.00
C GLY A 273 11.28 8.74 21.23
N LEU A 274 11.55 8.11 20.07
CA LEU A 274 12.63 8.61 19.21
C LEU A 274 12.15 9.90 18.53
N ASP A 275 12.83 11.02 18.81
CA ASP A 275 12.71 12.32 18.15
C ASP A 275 13.06 12.19 16.65
N LEU A 276 12.18 11.56 15.87
CA LEU A 276 12.29 11.41 14.42
C LEU A 276 12.16 12.76 13.68
N GLY A 277 12.07 13.89 14.41
CA GLY A 277 11.88 15.24 13.85
C GLY A 277 10.54 15.43 13.13
N VAL A 278 9.62 14.46 13.25
CA VAL A 278 8.28 14.54 12.66
C VAL A 278 7.38 15.30 13.62
N SER A 279 7.06 16.55 13.32
CA SER A 279 6.08 17.30 14.12
C SER A 279 4.65 16.79 13.88
N PRO A 280 3.71 16.95 14.84
CA PRO A 280 2.33 16.49 14.66
C PRO A 280 1.65 17.08 13.41
N ILE A 281 1.93 18.34 13.09
CA ILE A 281 1.40 18.99 11.89
C ILE A 281 1.97 18.39 10.60
N ARG A 282 3.26 18.03 10.59
CA ARG A 282 3.87 17.28 9.47
C ARG A 282 3.26 15.89 9.34
N ALA A 283 2.99 15.22 10.46
CA ALA A 283 2.35 13.91 10.46
C ALA A 283 0.91 13.95 9.91
N VAL A 284 0.11 14.93 10.31
CA VAL A 284 -1.26 15.14 9.79
C VAL A 284 -1.20 15.53 8.31
N GLY A 285 -0.38 16.52 7.94
CA GLY A 285 -0.25 16.97 6.56
C GLY A 285 0.25 15.87 5.62
N GLY A 286 1.28 15.14 6.05
CA GLY A 286 1.81 14.00 5.31
C GLY A 286 0.79 12.86 5.19
N GLY A 287 0.04 12.55 6.27
CA GLY A 287 -1.02 11.55 6.24
C GLY A 287 -2.13 11.90 5.24
N PHE A 288 -2.51 13.18 5.20
CA PHE A 288 -3.47 13.72 4.25
C PHE A 288 -2.98 13.57 2.80
N ILE A 289 -1.78 14.08 2.50
CA ILE A 289 -1.18 14.03 1.16
C ILE A 289 -1.05 12.57 0.70
N MET A 290 -0.64 11.68 1.61
CA MET A 290 -0.45 10.27 1.34
C MET A 290 -1.74 9.57 0.92
N VAL A 291 -2.82 9.68 1.70
CA VAL A 291 -4.08 8.98 1.36
C VAL A 291 -4.79 9.64 0.20
N PHE A 292 -4.76 10.97 0.12
CA PHE A 292 -5.30 11.68 -1.03
C PHE A 292 -4.59 11.25 -2.33
N GLY A 293 -3.25 11.19 -2.33
CA GLY A 293 -2.45 10.69 -3.44
C GLY A 293 -2.72 9.22 -3.76
N ALA A 294 -2.88 8.36 -2.75
CA ALA A 294 -3.20 6.94 -2.96
C ALA A 294 -4.58 6.76 -3.61
N ARG A 295 -5.52 7.66 -3.35
CA ARG A 295 -6.82 7.67 -4.02
C ARG A 295 -6.73 8.23 -5.42
N LEU A 296 -5.91 9.26 -5.63
CA LEU A 296 -5.61 9.83 -6.95
C LEU A 296 -5.02 8.78 -7.90
N ALA A 297 -4.06 7.99 -7.42
CA ALA A 297 -3.38 6.93 -8.18
C ALA A 297 -4.21 5.65 -8.38
N GLY A 298 -5.41 5.55 -7.77
CA GLY A 298 -6.22 4.32 -7.82
C GLY A 298 -5.70 3.19 -6.91
N GLY A 299 -4.77 3.47 -5.99
CA GLY A 299 -4.23 2.50 -5.06
C GLY A 299 -3.10 3.02 -4.17
N CYS A 300 -2.84 2.29 -3.09
CA CYS A 300 -1.69 2.49 -2.21
C CYS A 300 -0.55 1.51 -2.53
N THR A 301 0.53 1.56 -1.75
CA THR A 301 1.70 0.66 -1.89
C THR A 301 1.37 -0.82 -1.82
N SER A 302 0.49 -1.27 -0.93
CA SER A 302 0.08 -2.68 -0.92
C SER A 302 -0.74 -3.07 -2.15
N GLY A 303 -1.45 -2.11 -2.73
CA GLY A 303 -2.27 -2.31 -3.93
C GLY A 303 -1.47 -2.32 -5.23
N HIS A 304 -0.67 -1.29 -5.48
CA HIS A 304 0.16 -1.20 -6.69
C HIS A 304 1.49 -1.94 -6.55
N GLY A 305 2.11 -1.89 -5.37
CA GLY A 305 3.37 -2.57 -5.11
C GLY A 305 3.19 -4.08 -5.02
N ILE A 306 2.56 -4.58 -3.96
CA ILE A 306 2.49 -6.03 -3.72
C ILE A 306 1.61 -6.72 -4.77
N SER A 307 0.40 -6.19 -5.02
CA SER A 307 -0.56 -6.86 -5.90
C SER A 307 -0.49 -6.42 -7.37
N GLY A 308 -0.04 -5.19 -7.63
CA GLY A 308 -0.03 -4.62 -8.98
C GLY A 308 1.24 -4.98 -9.76
N MET A 309 2.40 -4.92 -9.10
CA MET A 309 3.67 -5.37 -9.69
C MET A 309 3.66 -6.87 -9.95
N SER A 310 3.03 -7.67 -9.08
CA SER A 310 2.87 -9.10 -9.26
C SER A 310 2.08 -9.49 -10.52
N MET A 311 1.24 -8.57 -11.03
CA MET A 311 0.50 -8.75 -12.28
C MET A 311 1.21 -8.11 -13.49
N LEU A 312 2.41 -7.54 -13.30
CA LEU A 312 3.13 -6.78 -14.33
C LEU A 312 2.27 -5.67 -14.97
N ALA A 313 1.46 -5.00 -14.14
CA ALA A 313 0.60 -3.92 -14.59
C ALA A 313 1.42 -2.64 -14.82
N THR A 314 1.29 -2.05 -16.02
CA THR A 314 1.99 -0.81 -16.42
C THR A 314 1.70 0.34 -15.45
N SER A 315 0.43 0.52 -15.09
CA SER A 315 -0.03 1.53 -14.13
C SER A 315 0.63 1.39 -12.77
N SER A 316 0.90 0.16 -12.35
CA SER A 316 1.49 -0.14 -11.04
C SER A 316 2.98 0.12 -11.02
N VAL A 317 3.71 -0.22 -12.09
CA VAL A 317 5.14 0.11 -12.23
C VAL A 317 5.34 1.63 -12.19
N VAL A 318 4.55 2.38 -12.97
CA VAL A 318 4.63 3.84 -13.00
C VAL A 318 4.33 4.42 -11.62
N THR A 319 3.23 3.99 -10.97
CA THR A 319 2.89 4.48 -9.63
C THR A 319 3.97 4.18 -8.60
N VAL A 320 4.51 2.96 -8.57
CA VAL A 320 5.53 2.56 -7.59
C VAL A 320 6.83 3.32 -7.84
N ALA A 321 7.24 3.50 -9.10
CA ALA A 321 8.41 4.30 -9.46
C ALA A 321 8.24 5.76 -9.01
N SER A 322 7.07 6.37 -9.24
CA SER A 322 6.78 7.72 -8.78
C SER A 322 6.68 7.83 -7.25
N MET A 323 6.14 6.81 -6.57
CA MET A 323 6.11 6.75 -5.10
C MET A 323 7.52 6.80 -4.52
N PHE A 324 8.39 5.87 -4.93
CA PHE A 324 9.74 5.81 -4.40
C PHE A 324 10.58 7.00 -4.87
N GLY A 325 10.46 7.43 -6.13
CA GLY A 325 11.15 8.61 -6.64
C GLY A 325 10.79 9.90 -5.90
N GLY A 326 9.50 10.13 -5.66
CA GLY A 326 9.03 11.28 -4.87
C GLY A 326 9.46 11.21 -3.40
N ALA A 327 9.42 10.02 -2.80
CA ALA A 327 9.85 9.81 -1.42
C ALA A 327 11.34 10.10 -1.23
N MET A 328 12.20 9.55 -2.11
CA MET A 328 13.65 9.78 -2.09
C MET A 328 13.99 11.24 -2.35
N ALA A 329 13.37 11.87 -3.36
CA ALA A 329 13.60 13.28 -3.66
C ALA A 329 13.30 14.19 -2.45
N LEU A 330 12.17 13.99 -1.78
CA LEU A 330 11.85 14.76 -0.59
C LEU A 330 12.78 14.43 0.59
N ALA A 331 13.19 13.17 0.72
CA ALA A 331 14.08 12.76 1.79
C ALA A 331 15.42 13.50 1.71
N GLN A 332 15.96 13.71 0.50
CA GLN A 332 17.20 14.48 0.28
C GLN A 332 17.02 15.99 0.51
N ILE A 333 15.80 16.52 0.44
CA ILE A 333 15.52 17.94 0.70
C ILE A 333 15.38 18.21 2.22
N ILE A 334 14.86 17.23 2.97
CA ILE A 334 14.59 17.35 4.41
C ILE A 334 15.71 16.72 5.28
N SER A 335 16.62 15.95 4.68
CA SER A 335 17.76 15.31 5.34
C SER A 335 18.84 16.28 5.80
#